data_AF-A0A7W9JG17-F1
#
_entry.id   AF-A0A7W9JG17-F1
#
_cell.length_a   1.000
_cell.length_b   1.000
_cell.length_c   1.000
_cell.angle_alpha   90.00
_cell.angle_beta   90.00
_cell.angle_gamma   90.00
#
_symmetry.space_group_name_H-M   'P 1'
#
loop_
_entity.id
_entity.type
_entity.pdbx_description
1 polymer ?
#
loop_
_entity_poly.entity_id
_entity_poly.type
_entity_poly.pdbx_seq_one_letter_code
_entity_poly.pdbx_strand_id
1 'polypeptide(L)'
;MSQVQQLQMQLHQIANEAKQAAGGLAGFKQRFAQSSTQVEALIAGTTTGVDRDIAQILDTAGKAVDQAVESLHIASNGCASYANQL
;
A
#
# COMPACT_ATOMS: atom_id res chain seq x y z
N MET A 1 30.42 12.40 -14.13
CA MET A 1 29.23 11.54 -13.90
C MET A 1 28.63 11.23 -15.26
N SER A 2 28.47 9.95 -15.60
CA SER A 2 27.81 9.55 -16.86
C SER A 2 26.28 9.58 -16.72
N GLN A 3 25.56 9.66 -17.84
CA GLN A 3 24.10 9.54 -17.85
C GLN A 3 23.63 8.20 -17.25
N VAL A 4 24.41 7.14 -17.42
CA VAL A 4 24.15 5.80 -16.83
C VAL A 4 24.26 5.84 -15.31
N GLN A 5 25.31 6.47 -14.76
CA GLN A 5 25.44 6.64 -13.30
C GLN A 5 24.31 7.49 -12.71
N GLN A 6 23.89 8.55 -13.41
CA GLN A 6 22.76 9.38 -12.98
C GLN A 6 21.45 8.57 -12.95
N LEU A 7 21.18 7.79 -13.99
CA LEU A 7 20.02 6.90 -14.07
C LEU A 7 20.05 5.85 -12.94
N GLN A 8 21.20 5.21 -12.70
CA GLN A 8 21.36 4.22 -11.65
C GLN A 8 21.03 4.80 -10.27
N MET A 9 21.54 6.00 -9.96
CA MET A 9 21.20 6.69 -8.71
C MET A 9 19.71 7.00 -8.60
N GLN A 10 19.09 7.48 -9.68
CA GLN A 10 17.66 7.82 -9.70
C GLN A 10 16.77 6.58 -9.50
N LEU A 11 17.14 5.45 -10.11
CA LEU A 11 16.43 4.18 -9.93
C LEU A 11 16.53 3.66 -8.49
N HIS A 12 17.71 3.74 -7.87
CA HIS A 12 17.88 3.37 -6.46
C HIS A 12 17.09 4.29 -5.53
N GLN A 13 17.02 5.59 -5.84
CA GLN A 13 16.21 6.53 -5.08
C GLN A 13 14.72 6.14 -5.13
N ILE A 14 14.17 5.94 -6.34
CA ILE A 14 12.77 5.51 -6.51
C ILE A 14 12.51 4.17 -5.80
N ALA A 15 13.45 3.22 -5.90
CA ALA A 15 13.32 1.93 -5.23
C ALA A 15 13.20 2.08 -3.71
N ASN A 16 14.01 2.96 -3.11
CA ASN A 16 13.98 3.23 -1.68
C ASN A 16 12.72 3.99 -1.24
N GLU A 17 12.26 4.96 -2.03
CA GLU A 17 11.02 5.69 -1.77
C GLU A 17 9.81 4.75 -1.82
N ALA A 18 9.72 3.91 -2.86
CA ALA A 18 8.65 2.92 -2.99
C ALA A 18 8.64 1.91 -1.82
N LYS A 19 9.81 1.45 -1.38
CA LYS A 19 9.94 0.55 -0.22
C LYS A 19 9.46 1.21 1.08
N GLN A 20 9.82 2.47 1.31
CA GLN A 20 9.38 3.23 2.48
C GLN A 20 7.86 3.46 2.47
N ALA A 21 7.30 3.84 1.31
CA ALA A 21 5.87 4.01 1.14
C ALA A 21 5.11 2.69 1.37
N ALA A 22 5.59 1.57 0.83
CA ALA A 22 5.02 0.24 1.07
C ALA A 22 5.01 -0.13 2.56
N GLY A 23 6.11 0.12 3.27
CA GLY A 23 6.20 -0.11 4.72
C GLY A 23 5.23 0.76 5.52
N GLY A 24 5.10 2.04 5.16
CA GLY A 24 4.15 2.96 5.78
C GLY A 24 2.69 2.54 5.55
N LEU A 25 2.36 2.15 4.32
CA LEU A 25 1.03 1.64 3.96
C LEU A 25 0.73 0.30 4.62
N ALA A 26 1.70 -0.59 4.79
CA ALA A 26 1.51 -1.85 5.52
C ALA A 26 1.17 -1.59 7.01
N GLY A 27 1.87 -0.67 7.66
CA GLY A 27 1.54 -0.25 9.03
C GLY A 27 0.20 0.51 9.13
N PHE A 28 -0.18 1.25 8.09
CA PHE A 28 -1.52 1.82 7.98
C PHE A 28 -2.59 0.73 7.82
N LYS A 29 -2.39 -0.26 6.94
CA LYS A 29 -3.30 -1.39 6.71
C LYS A 29 -3.69 -2.08 8.01
N GLN A 30 -2.72 -2.36 8.88
CA GLN A 30 -2.98 -3.01 10.18
C GLN A 30 -3.91 -2.16 11.06
N ARG A 31 -3.63 -0.86 11.18
CA ARG A 31 -4.45 0.07 11.96
C ARG A 31 -5.84 0.24 11.34
N PHE A 32 -5.89 0.37 10.02
CA PHE A 32 -7.13 0.51 9.26
C PHE A 32 -8.04 -0.72 9.43
N ALA A 33 -7.48 -1.93 9.34
CA ALA A 33 -8.22 -3.17 9.59
C ALA A 33 -8.79 -3.21 11.02
N GLN A 34 -7.96 -2.88 12.03
CA GLN A 34 -8.41 -2.84 13.41
C GLN A 34 -9.56 -1.84 13.62
N SER A 35 -9.44 -0.62 13.08
CA SER A 35 -10.51 0.38 13.14
C SER A 35 -11.76 -0.05 12.36
N SER A 36 -11.59 -0.70 11.20
CA SER A 36 -12.71 -1.19 10.40
C SER A 36 -13.50 -2.27 11.14
N THR A 37 -12.82 -3.23 11.76
CA THR A 37 -13.47 -4.25 12.60
C THR A 37 -14.21 -3.63 13.79
N GLN A 38 -13.68 -2.57 14.40
CA GLN A 38 -14.39 -1.85 15.47
C GLN A 38 -15.68 -1.20 14.95
N VAL A 39 -15.62 -0.54 13.80
CA VAL A 39 -16.81 0.06 13.16
C VAL A 39 -17.83 -1.03 12.81
N GLU A 40 -17.40 -2.12 12.19
CA GLU A 40 -18.25 -3.27 11.86
C GLU A 40 -18.94 -3.86 13.10
N ALA A 41 -18.21 -3.98 14.21
CA ALA A 41 -18.79 -4.46 15.48
C ALA A 41 -19.83 -3.51 16.06
N LEU A 42 -19.66 -2.20 15.90
CA LEU A 42 -20.62 -1.18 16.36
C LEU A 42 -21.90 -1.18 15.53
N ILE A 43 -21.80 -1.46 14.23
CA ILE A 43 -22.95 -1.47 13.30
C ILE A 43 -23.58 -2.86 13.13
N ALA A 44 -22.92 -3.94 13.58
CA ALA A 44 -23.49 -5.29 13.51
C ALA A 44 -24.81 -5.45 14.28
N GLY A 45 -25.12 -4.55 15.21
CA GLY A 45 -26.37 -4.51 15.95
C GLY A 45 -27.50 -3.74 15.27
N THR A 46 -27.24 -3.02 14.18
CA THR A 46 -28.22 -2.21 13.46
C THR A 46 -28.67 -2.92 12.18
N THR A 47 -29.99 -3.02 11.97
CA THR A 47 -30.59 -3.81 10.87
C THR A 47 -30.82 -2.94 9.63
N THR A 48 -29.89 -2.05 9.29
CA THR A 48 -30.09 -1.08 8.20
C THR A 48 -29.18 -1.37 7.01
N GLY A 49 -29.69 -1.14 5.78
CA GLY A 49 -28.90 -1.34 4.55
C GLY A 49 -27.63 -0.49 4.50
N VAL A 50 -27.61 0.63 5.21
CA VAL A 50 -26.46 1.55 5.31
C VAL A 50 -25.26 0.88 5.99
N ASP A 51 -25.50 -0.01 6.96
CA ASP A 51 -24.43 -0.72 7.68
C ASP A 51 -23.68 -1.68 6.75
N ARG A 52 -24.42 -2.33 5.85
CA ARG A 52 -23.84 -3.18 4.79
C ARG A 52 -23.01 -2.37 3.82
N ASP A 53 -23.46 -1.17 3.45
CA ASP A 53 -22.72 -0.29 2.54
C ASP A 53 -21.40 0.17 3.18
N ILE A 54 -21.41 0.54 4.47
CA ILE A 54 -20.19 0.91 5.20
C ILE A 54 -19.20 -0.25 5.28
N ALA A 55 -19.65 -1.46 5.64
CA ALA A 55 -18.77 -2.63 5.69
C ALA A 55 -18.12 -2.90 4.31
N GLN A 56 -18.89 -2.77 3.23
CA GLN A 56 -18.36 -2.94 1.88
C GLN A 56 -17.34 -1.85 1.50
N ILE A 57 -17.58 -0.59 1.88
CA ILE A 57 -16.65 0.52 1.64
C ILE A 57 -15.32 0.27 2.38
N LEU A 58 -15.39 -0.15 3.65
CA LEU A 58 -14.21 -0.43 4.46
C LEU A 58 -13.40 -1.61 3.91
N ASP A 59 -14.06 -2.72 3.55
CA ASP A 59 -13.40 -3.86 2.91
C ASP A 59 -12.71 -3.48 1.58
N THR A 60 -13.41 -2.70 0.74
CA THR A 60 -12.86 -2.23 -0.54
C THR A 60 -11.62 -1.35 -0.33
N ALA A 61 -11.67 -0.43 0.63
CA ALA A 61 -10.53 0.41 0.98
C ALA A 61 -9.35 -0.41 1.51
N GLY A 62 -9.60 -1.42 2.35
CA GLY A 62 -8.57 -2.32 2.87
C GLY A 62 -7.86 -3.09 1.75
N LYS A 63 -8.62 -3.61 0.77
CA LYS A 63 -8.08 -4.29 -0.41
C LYS A 63 -7.24 -3.36 -1.30
N ALA A 64 -7.70 -2.12 -1.50
CA ALA A 64 -6.96 -1.13 -2.29
C ALA A 64 -5.61 -0.78 -1.65
N VAL A 65 -5.56 -0.64 -0.32
CA VAL A 65 -4.30 -0.43 0.42
C VAL A 65 -3.36 -1.63 0.24
N ASP A 66 -3.89 -2.84 0.30
CA ASP A 66 -3.08 -4.05 0.09
C ASP A 66 -2.45 -4.11 -1.30
N GLN A 67 -3.27 -3.86 -2.33
CA GLN A 67 -2.82 -3.79 -3.72
C GLN A 67 -1.77 -2.69 -3.93
N ALA A 68 -1.92 -1.54 -3.26
CA ALA A 68 -0.94 -0.47 -3.32
C ALA A 68 0.41 -0.88 -2.69
N VAL A 69 0.39 -1.55 -1.53
CA VAL A 69 1.59 -2.10 -0.88
C VAL A 69 2.31 -3.07 -1.83
N GLU A 70 1.59 -4.01 -2.42
CA GLU A 70 2.16 -4.98 -3.35
C GLU A 70 2.74 -4.32 -4.61
N SER A 71 2.00 -3.38 -5.19
CA SER A 71 2.45 -2.63 -6.37
C SER A 71 3.75 -1.86 -6.10
N LEU A 72 3.89 -1.24 -4.92
CA LEU A 72 5.10 -0.53 -4.52
C LEU A 72 6.28 -1.47 -4.27
N HIS A 73 6.03 -2.68 -3.74
CA HIS A 73 7.07 -3.70 -3.64
C HIS A 73 7.57 -4.16 -5.01
N ILE A 74 6.67 -4.40 -5.96
CA ILE A 74 7.03 -4.77 -7.34
C ILE A 74 7.86 -3.65 -7.98
N ALA A 75 7.41 -2.39 -7.86
CA ALA A 75 8.13 -1.23 -8.39
C ALA A 75 9.53 -1.09 -7.78
N SER A 76 9.64 -1.22 -6.44
CA SER A 76 10.91 -1.16 -5.73
C SER A 76 11.90 -2.22 -6.22
N ASN A 77 11.44 -3.47 -6.32
CA ASN A 77 12.25 -4.58 -6.78
C ASN A 77 12.66 -4.44 -8.25
N GLY A 78 11.74 -4.00 -9.11
CA GLY A 78 12.01 -3.75 -10.53
C GLY A 78 13.05 -2.65 -10.74
N CYS A 79 12.90 -1.51 -10.06
CA CYS A 79 13.85 -0.41 -10.13
C CYS A 79 15.24 -0.81 -9.61
N ALA A 80 15.33 -1.52 -8.48
CA ALA A 80 16.60 -1.98 -7.93
C ALA A 80 17.27 -3.02 -8.83
N SER A 81 16.51 -3.98 -9.37
CA SER A 81 17.04 -5.00 -10.27
C SER A 81 17.58 -4.39 -11.55
N TYR A 82 16.85 -3.44 -12.16
CA TYR A 82 17.31 -2.76 -13.36
C TYR A 82 18.57 -1.93 -13.09
N ALA A 83 18.61 -1.20 -11.97
CA ALA A 83 19.80 -0.42 -11.56
C ALA A 83 21.06 -1.28 -11.38
N ASN A 84 20.90 -2.53 -10.90
CA ASN A 84 22.02 -3.46 -10.73
C ASN A 84 22.52 -4.10 -12.05
N GLN A 85 21.74 -3.99 -13.13
CA GLN A 85 22.08 -4.51 -14.45
C GLN A 85 22.71 -3.45 -15.38
N LEU A 86 22.67 -2.18 -14.97
CA LEU A 86 23.32 -1.03 -15.63
C LEU A 86 24.80 -0.92 -15.24
#